data_AF-A0A1W9PQ45-F1
#
_entry.id   AF-A0A1W9PQ45-F1
#
_cell.length_a   1.000
_cell.length_b   1.000
_cell.length_c   1.000
_cell.angle_alpha   90.00
_cell.angle_beta   90.00
_cell.angle_gamma   90.00
#
_symmetry.space_group_name_H-M   'P 1'
#
loop_
_entity.id
_entity.type
_entity.pdbx_description
1 polymer ?
#
loop_
_entity_poly.entity_id
_entity_poly.type
_entity_poly.pdbx_seq_one_letter_code
_entity_poly.pdbx_strand_id
1 'polypeptide(L)'
;MLLTNKARKTLLNYPYLETVAIVGIYLGAGYFTNPQDICMLESSVSFLTIVLTIITLFHGISSGLLAISLFGVAMKFGYPDFFYEVFLSELVLVLIFGEFHYYWTQTIILQKTEAEFTRHKLFELSKAFYTLKISHDQIEKSYVVKPMSIQNSIRKIKDDFYARSRDDFFQQFLQLLKKVFTIERSDGC
;
A
#
# COMPACT_ATOMS: atom_id res chain seq x y z
N MET A 1 -13.31 3.57 -18.04
CA MET A 1 -13.15 3.12 -16.63
C MET A 1 -11.97 3.85 -15.98
N LEU A 2 -11.97 5.19 -16.02
CA LEU A 2 -10.90 6.07 -15.53
C LEU A 2 -11.56 7.37 -15.03
N LEU A 3 -12.32 7.29 -13.94
CA LEU A 3 -12.73 8.49 -13.20
C LEU A 3 -11.78 8.63 -12.01
N THR A 4 -10.73 9.44 -12.24
CA THR A 4 -10.11 10.36 -11.29
C THR A 4 -10.13 9.93 -9.82
N ASN A 5 -9.20 9.02 -9.48
CA ASN A 5 -8.81 8.67 -8.10
C ASN A 5 -8.53 9.92 -7.23
N LYS A 6 -8.11 11.03 -7.86
CA LYS A 6 -7.90 12.32 -7.21
C LYS A 6 -9.20 12.95 -6.69
N ALA A 7 -10.29 12.93 -7.46
CA ALA A 7 -11.60 13.43 -7.03
C ALA A 7 -12.16 12.56 -5.88
N ARG A 8 -12.01 11.24 -5.98
CA ARG A 8 -12.37 10.30 -4.91
C ARG A 8 -11.65 10.60 -3.60
N LYS A 9 -10.35 10.91 -3.65
CA LYS A 9 -9.56 11.27 -2.46
C LYS A 9 -9.92 12.63 -1.84
N THR A 10 -10.27 13.65 -2.63
CA THR A 10 -10.71 14.93 -2.09
C THR A 10 -12.13 14.88 -1.53
N LEU A 11 -13.03 14.09 -2.14
CA LEU A 11 -14.38 13.84 -1.62
C LEU A 11 -14.37 13.08 -0.29
N LEU A 12 -13.43 12.14 -0.12
CA LEU A 12 -13.22 11.38 1.12
C LEU A 12 -12.79 12.21 2.35
N ASN A 13 -12.39 13.48 2.19
CA ASN A 13 -11.93 14.29 3.32
C ASN A 13 -13.08 14.81 4.21
N TYR A 14 -14.34 14.86 3.72
CA TYR A 14 -15.51 15.29 4.52
C TYR A 14 -16.77 14.48 4.20
N PRO A 15 -16.81 13.18 4.54
CA PRO A 15 -17.91 12.27 4.18
C PRO A 15 -19.26 12.70 4.77
N TYR A 16 -19.25 13.33 5.95
CA TYR A 16 -20.45 13.84 6.60
C TYR A 16 -21.06 15.05 5.87
N LEU A 17 -20.22 15.96 5.36
CA LEU A 17 -20.66 17.16 4.68
C LEU A 17 -21.28 16.81 3.32
N GLU A 18 -20.67 15.84 2.63
CA GLU A 18 -21.22 15.29 1.38
C GLU A 18 -22.56 14.60 1.60
N THR A 19 -22.68 13.77 2.64
CA THR A 19 -23.95 13.09 2.97
C THR A 19 -25.06 14.11 3.20
N VAL A 20 -24.78 15.17 3.99
CA VAL A 20 -25.74 16.26 4.22
C VAL A 20 -26.06 17.01 2.93
N ALA A 21 -25.08 17.24 2.06
CA ALA A 21 -25.30 17.90 0.77
C ALA A 21 -26.19 17.05 -0.16
N ILE A 22 -25.94 15.74 -0.26
CA ILE A 22 -26.75 14.82 -1.09
C ILE A 22 -28.19 14.76 -0.57
N VAL A 23 -28.37 14.58 0.75
CA VAL A 23 -29.71 14.56 1.34
C VAL A 23 -30.40 15.92 1.16
N GLY A 24 -29.68 17.03 1.34
CA GLY A 24 -30.21 18.38 1.12
C GLY A 24 -30.64 18.62 -0.33
N ILE A 25 -29.85 18.16 -1.32
CA ILE A 25 -30.20 18.22 -2.74
C ILE A 25 -31.44 17.38 -3.02
N TYR A 26 -31.52 16.18 -2.44
CA TYR A 26 -32.67 15.29 -2.61
C TYR A 26 -33.95 15.90 -2.01
N LEU A 27 -33.89 16.42 -0.78
CA LEU A 27 -35.02 17.11 -0.14
C LEU A 27 -35.43 18.37 -0.90
N GLY A 28 -34.45 19.13 -1.43
CA GLY A 28 -34.71 20.29 -2.28
C GLY A 28 -35.43 19.89 -3.57
N ALA A 29 -34.98 18.82 -4.24
CA ALA A 29 -35.62 18.29 -5.44
C ALA A 29 -37.05 17.77 -5.14
N GLY A 30 -37.26 17.13 -3.99
CA GLY A 30 -38.57 16.71 -3.51
C GLY A 30 -39.51 17.89 -3.31
N TYR A 31 -39.04 18.96 -2.64
CA TYR A 31 -39.82 20.19 -2.43
C TYR A 31 -40.23 20.88 -3.75
N PHE A 32 -39.34 20.92 -4.75
CA PHE A 32 -39.65 21.49 -6.06
C PHE A 32 -40.66 20.65 -6.86
N THR A 33 -40.66 19.33 -6.68
CA THR A 33 -41.52 18.42 -7.46
C THR A 33 -42.92 18.35 -6.86
N ASN A 34 -43.04 18.16 -5.55
CA ASN A 34 -44.31 18.16 -4.83
C ASN A 34 -44.12 18.63 -3.38
N PRO A 35 -44.63 19.82 -3.00
CA PRO A 35 -44.51 20.33 -1.63
C PRO A 35 -45.19 19.46 -0.56
N GLN A 36 -46.17 18.63 -0.96
CA GLN A 36 -46.89 17.73 -0.07
C GLN A 36 -46.24 16.34 0.07
N ASP A 37 -45.31 15.98 -0.82
CA ASP A 37 -44.61 14.70 -0.79
C ASP A 37 -43.09 14.89 -0.92
N ILE A 38 -42.51 15.53 0.09
CA ILE A 38 -41.09 15.91 0.15
C ILE A 38 -40.15 14.69 0.03
N CYS A 39 -40.61 13.51 0.47
CA CYS A 39 -39.85 12.25 0.39
C CYS A 39 -40.24 11.37 -0.82
N MET A 40 -41.12 11.85 -1.71
CA MET A 40 -41.61 11.13 -2.90
C MET A 40 -42.12 9.71 -2.57
N LEU A 41 -42.87 9.58 -1.46
CA LEU A 41 -43.38 8.33 -0.92
C LEU A 41 -44.52 7.74 -1.76
N GLU A 42 -45.28 8.57 -2.50
CA GLU A 42 -46.39 8.09 -3.35
C GLU A 42 -45.94 7.46 -4.67
N SER A 43 -44.67 7.59 -5.04
CA SER A 43 -44.18 7.03 -6.29
C SER A 43 -44.03 5.50 -6.22
N SER A 44 -44.36 4.81 -7.32
CA SER A 44 -44.28 3.34 -7.43
C SER A 44 -42.86 2.76 -7.18
N VAL A 45 -41.84 3.60 -7.18
CA VAL A 45 -40.45 3.24 -6.90
C VAL A 45 -39.96 4.19 -5.81
N SER A 46 -39.67 3.66 -4.62
CA SER A 46 -39.13 4.45 -3.51
C SER A 46 -37.74 4.99 -3.84
N PHE A 47 -37.68 6.20 -4.41
CA PHE A 47 -36.43 6.90 -4.69
C PHE A 47 -35.59 7.11 -3.42
N LEU A 48 -36.27 7.21 -2.27
CA LEU A 48 -35.66 7.28 -0.96
C LEU A 48 -34.76 6.07 -0.67
N THR A 49 -35.23 4.85 -0.96
CA THR A 49 -34.45 3.62 -0.79
C THR A 49 -33.18 3.65 -1.62
N ILE A 50 -33.27 4.11 -2.88
CA ILE A 50 -32.12 4.19 -3.79
C ILE A 50 -31.07 5.16 -3.24
N VAL A 51 -31.50 6.34 -2.78
CA VAL A 51 -30.59 7.35 -2.22
C VAL A 51 -29.93 6.84 -0.94
N LEU A 52 -30.69 6.25 -0.02
CA LEU A 52 -30.15 5.65 1.20
C LEU A 52 -29.18 4.51 0.90
N THR A 53 -29.49 3.67 -0.11
CA THR A 53 -28.60 2.59 -0.55
C THR A 53 -27.26 3.16 -1.04
N ILE A 54 -27.29 4.17 -1.92
CA ILE A 54 -26.08 4.79 -2.47
C ILE A 54 -25.25 5.42 -1.34
N ILE A 55 -25.86 6.22 -0.48
CA ILE A 55 -25.13 6.88 0.63
C ILE A 55 -24.49 5.84 1.55
N THR A 56 -25.25 4.82 1.96
CA THR A 56 -24.78 3.83 2.92
C THR A 56 -23.66 2.97 2.34
N LEU A 57 -23.76 2.59 1.07
CA LEU A 57 -22.80 1.71 0.42
C LEU A 57 -21.47 2.41 0.09
N PHE A 58 -21.51 3.72 -0.15
CA PHE A 58 -20.30 4.50 -0.47
C PHE A 58 -19.64 5.13 0.75
N HIS A 59 -20.43 5.66 1.69
CA HIS A 59 -19.94 6.42 2.86
C HIS A 59 -19.99 5.63 4.17
N GLY A 60 -20.53 4.41 4.15
CA GLY A 60 -20.58 3.49 5.28
C GLY A 60 -21.79 3.67 6.19
N ILE A 61 -21.86 2.82 7.22
CA ILE A 61 -23.03 2.73 8.12
C ILE A 61 -23.28 4.00 8.94
N SER A 62 -22.22 4.70 9.38
CA SER A 62 -22.35 5.93 10.16
C SER A 62 -23.05 7.03 9.34
N SER A 63 -22.68 7.16 8.06
CA SER A 63 -23.28 8.11 7.14
C SER A 63 -24.72 7.72 6.78
N GLY A 64 -24.99 6.42 6.61
CA GLY A 64 -26.36 5.91 6.42
C GLY A 64 -27.28 6.24 7.60
N LEU A 65 -26.80 6.07 8.84
CA LEU A 65 -27.56 6.41 10.06
C LEU A 65 -27.86 7.91 10.16
N LEU A 66 -26.90 8.76 9.78
CA LEU A 66 -27.11 10.21 9.74
C LEU A 66 -28.11 10.60 8.66
N ALA A 67 -28.03 9.99 7.47
CA ALA A 67 -28.96 10.26 6.38
C ALA A 67 -30.40 9.88 6.77
N ILE A 68 -30.62 8.69 7.31
CA ILE A 68 -31.98 8.28 7.72
C ILE A 68 -32.51 9.13 8.88
N SER A 69 -31.65 9.55 9.82
CA SER A 69 -32.05 10.48 10.88
C SER A 69 -32.50 11.82 10.30
N LEU A 70 -31.76 12.36 9.32
CA LEU A 70 -32.10 13.61 8.64
C LEU A 70 -33.42 13.47 7.85
N PHE A 71 -33.64 12.33 7.19
CA PHE A 71 -34.93 12.02 6.56
C PHE A 71 -36.07 11.92 7.57
N GLY A 72 -35.86 11.31 8.73
CA GLY A 72 -36.87 11.25 9.80
C GLY A 72 -37.25 12.64 10.32
N VAL A 73 -36.26 13.55 10.46
CA VAL A 73 -36.52 14.95 10.81
C VAL A 73 -37.32 15.64 9.70
N ALA A 74 -36.91 15.48 8.44
CA ALA A 74 -37.62 16.05 7.29
C ALA A 74 -39.07 15.54 7.19
N MET A 75 -39.31 14.25 7.44
CA MET A 75 -40.66 13.67 7.46
C MET A 75 -41.53 14.27 8.56
N LYS A 76 -40.97 14.49 9.77
CA LYS A 76 -41.71 15.11 10.88
C LYS A 76 -42.14 16.55 10.59
N PHE A 77 -41.36 17.30 9.81
CA PHE A 77 -41.71 18.67 9.42
C PHE A 77 -42.55 18.75 8.15
N GLY A 78 -42.45 17.75 7.28
CA GLY A 78 -43.11 17.72 5.97
C GLY A 78 -44.51 17.10 5.97
N TYR A 79 -44.77 16.12 6.85
CA TYR A 79 -46.04 15.39 6.89
C TYR A 79 -46.75 15.57 8.23
N PRO A 80 -48.09 15.58 8.25
CA PRO A 80 -48.87 15.70 9.48
C PRO A 80 -48.74 14.47 10.39
N ASP A 81 -48.60 13.28 9.81
CA ASP A 81 -48.40 12.02 10.51
C ASP A 81 -47.08 11.36 10.10
N PHE A 82 -46.39 10.76 11.06
CA PHE A 82 -45.12 10.08 10.83
C PHE A 82 -45.35 8.65 10.33
N PHE A 83 -44.84 8.33 9.14
CA PHE A 83 -44.92 6.98 8.54
C PHE A 83 -43.90 6.02 9.17
N TYR A 84 -44.25 5.47 10.35
CA TYR A 84 -43.38 4.55 11.10
C TYR A 84 -42.96 3.31 10.30
N GLU A 85 -43.87 2.74 9.51
CA GLU A 85 -43.60 1.52 8.73
C GLU A 85 -42.51 1.73 7.69
N VAL A 86 -42.56 2.86 6.96
CA VAL A 86 -41.57 3.21 5.94
C VAL A 86 -40.23 3.55 6.59
N PHE A 87 -40.24 4.31 7.68
CA PHE A 87 -39.00 4.64 8.38
C PHE A 87 -38.29 3.39 8.90
N LEU A 88 -39.04 2.44 9.46
CA LEU A 88 -38.47 1.21 10.01
C LEU A 88 -37.94 0.29 8.89
N SER A 89 -38.66 0.15 7.77
CA SER A 89 -38.19 -0.68 6.65
C SER A 89 -36.89 -0.13 6.07
N GLU A 90 -36.79 1.19 5.91
CA GLU A 90 -35.59 1.86 5.43
C GLU A 90 -34.43 1.77 6.42
N LEU A 91 -34.71 1.81 7.73
CA LEU A 91 -33.69 1.63 8.76
C LEU A 91 -33.05 0.26 8.69
N VAL A 92 -33.88 -0.79 8.54
CA VAL A 92 -33.39 -2.16 8.37
C VAL A 92 -32.55 -2.29 7.10
N LEU A 93 -32.99 -1.69 5.98
CA LEU A 93 -32.23 -1.70 4.73
C LEU A 93 -30.88 -0.99 4.88
N VAL A 94 -30.84 0.18 5.50
CA VAL A 94 -29.57 0.90 5.80
C VAL A 94 -28.64 0.03 6.64
N LEU A 95 -29.15 -0.68 7.64
CA LEU A 95 -28.32 -1.60 8.43
C LEU A 95 -27.72 -2.71 7.57
N ILE A 96 -28.54 -3.34 6.72
CA ILE A 96 -28.11 -4.40 5.80
C ILE A 96 -27.03 -3.89 4.85
N PHE A 97 -27.26 -2.75 4.20
CA PHE A 97 -26.27 -2.14 3.29
C PHE A 97 -24.98 -1.73 4.01
N GLY A 98 -25.09 -1.29 5.27
CA GLY A 98 -23.95 -1.00 6.12
C GLY A 98 -23.06 -2.22 6.35
N GLU A 99 -23.67 -3.39 6.58
CA GLU A 99 -22.93 -4.65 6.75
C GLU A 99 -22.22 -5.07 5.45
N PHE A 100 -22.88 -4.94 4.30
CA PHE A 100 -22.24 -5.19 3.00
C PHE A 100 -21.06 -4.25 2.74
N HIS A 101 -21.20 -2.96 3.05
CA HIS A 101 -20.10 -2.00 2.95
C HIS A 101 -18.92 -2.41 3.83
N TYR A 102 -19.19 -2.80 5.08
CA TYR A 102 -18.16 -3.25 6.02
C TYR A 102 -17.43 -4.49 5.47
N TYR A 103 -18.18 -5.51 5.04
CA TYR A 103 -17.64 -6.73 4.49
C TYR A 103 -16.74 -6.49 3.26
N TRP A 104 -17.18 -5.66 2.32
CA TRP A 104 -16.38 -5.33 1.14
C TRP A 104 -15.14 -4.52 1.48
N THR A 105 -15.26 -3.55 2.38
CA THR A 105 -14.12 -2.75 2.84
C THR A 105 -13.06 -3.63 3.48
N GLN A 106 -13.47 -4.55 4.36
CA GLN A 106 -12.57 -5.52 4.97
C GLN A 106 -11.92 -6.42 3.93
N THR A 107 -12.69 -6.94 2.99
CA THR A 107 -12.16 -7.79 1.89
C THR A 107 -11.10 -7.05 1.08
N ILE A 108 -11.34 -5.77 0.74
CA ILE A 108 -10.38 -4.95 -0.01
C ILE A 108 -9.09 -4.73 0.81
N ILE A 109 -9.21 -4.47 2.11
CA ILE A 109 -8.05 -4.27 2.99
C ILE A 109 -7.22 -5.55 3.09
N LEU A 110 -7.88 -6.69 3.27
CA LEU A 110 -7.20 -8.00 3.35
C LEU A 110 -6.44 -8.31 2.05
N GLN A 111 -7.11 -8.18 0.90
CA GLN A 111 -6.49 -8.42 -0.41
C GLN A 111 -5.31 -7.48 -0.66
N LYS A 112 -5.43 -6.20 -0.28
CA LYS A 112 -4.34 -5.23 -0.43
C LYS A 112 -3.15 -5.61 0.45
N THR A 113 -3.40 -6.02 1.69
CA THR A 113 -2.36 -6.44 2.65
C THR A 113 -1.63 -7.68 2.15
N GLU A 114 -2.36 -8.67 1.64
CA GLU A 114 -1.78 -9.88 1.05
C GLU A 114 -0.94 -9.58 -0.19
N ALA A 115 -1.42 -8.70 -1.06
CA ALA A 115 -0.68 -8.26 -2.24
C ALA A 115 0.61 -7.51 -1.88
N GLU A 116 0.56 -6.62 -0.89
CA GLU A 116 1.73 -5.91 -0.38
C GLU A 116 2.74 -6.87 0.24
N PHE A 117 2.29 -7.82 1.06
CA PHE A 117 3.14 -8.84 1.67
C PHE A 117 3.84 -9.70 0.61
N THR A 118 3.09 -10.19 -0.39
CA THR A 118 3.65 -10.99 -1.49
C THR A 118 4.70 -10.21 -2.26
N ARG A 119 4.41 -8.93 -2.57
CA ARG A 119 5.36 -8.05 -3.25
C ARG A 119 6.64 -7.83 -2.42
N HIS A 120 6.51 -7.65 -1.11
CA HIS A 120 7.67 -7.53 -0.22
C HIS A 120 8.52 -8.80 -0.23
N LYS A 121 7.91 -9.99 -0.15
CA LYS A 121 8.62 -11.27 -0.19
C LYS A 121 9.33 -11.52 -1.51
N LEU A 122 8.70 -11.17 -2.64
CA LEU A 122 9.35 -11.25 -3.96
C LEU A 122 10.57 -10.32 -4.05
N PHE A 123 10.49 -9.12 -3.48
CA PHE A 123 11.61 -8.18 -3.44
C PHE A 123 12.77 -8.70 -2.58
N GLU A 124 12.48 -9.26 -1.41
CA GLU A 124 13.49 -9.91 -0.55
C GLU A 124 14.20 -11.06 -1.29
N LEU A 125 13.43 -11.93 -1.95
CA LEU A 125 13.96 -13.06 -2.71
C LEU A 125 14.84 -12.59 -3.87
N SER A 126 14.39 -11.57 -4.62
CA SER A 126 15.17 -10.98 -5.72
C SER A 126 16.52 -10.43 -5.25
N LYS A 127 16.53 -9.73 -4.11
CA LYS A 127 17.76 -9.21 -3.50
C LYS A 127 18.72 -10.33 -3.08
N ALA A 128 18.19 -11.42 -2.51
CA ALA A 128 18.99 -12.58 -2.12
C ALA A 128 19.63 -13.24 -3.35
N PHE A 129 18.86 -13.45 -4.43
CA PHE A 129 19.39 -14.00 -5.69
C PHE A 129 20.45 -13.11 -6.32
N TYR A 130 20.24 -11.80 -6.33
CA TYR A 130 21.22 -10.87 -6.88
C TYR A 130 22.54 -10.87 -6.09
N THR A 131 22.44 -10.92 -4.76
CA THR A 131 23.61 -11.05 -3.87
C THR A 131 24.36 -12.35 -4.13
N LEU A 132 23.63 -13.46 -4.24
CA LEU A 132 24.21 -14.77 -4.51
C LEU A 132 24.92 -14.79 -5.86
N LYS A 133 24.29 -14.22 -6.90
CA LYS A 133 24.89 -14.10 -8.23
C LYS A 133 26.19 -13.30 -8.20
N ILE A 134 26.21 -12.14 -7.54
CA ILE A 134 27.44 -11.33 -7.40
C ILE A 134 28.53 -12.12 -6.66
N SER A 135 28.19 -12.80 -5.57
CA SER A 135 29.15 -13.61 -4.83
C SER A 135 29.74 -14.72 -5.71
N HIS A 136 28.93 -15.35 -6.56
CA HIS A 136 29.40 -16.37 -7.51
C HIS A 136 30.33 -15.76 -8.57
N ASP A 137 29.94 -14.62 -9.17
CA ASP A 137 30.77 -13.93 -10.16
C ASP A 137 32.12 -13.49 -9.56
N GLN A 138 32.15 -13.12 -8.27
CA GLN A 138 33.40 -12.82 -7.56
C GLN A 138 34.27 -14.07 -7.36
N ILE A 139 33.69 -15.22 -7.03
CA ILE A 139 34.41 -16.49 -6.92
C ILE A 139 34.99 -16.89 -8.29
N GLU A 140 34.19 -16.78 -9.36
CA GLU A 140 34.64 -17.08 -10.72
C GLU A 140 35.81 -16.19 -11.13
N LYS A 141 35.72 -14.88 -10.87
CA LYS A 141 36.82 -13.93 -11.11
C LYS A 141 38.05 -14.24 -10.27
N SER A 142 37.88 -14.62 -9.00
CA SER A 142 38.98 -15.07 -8.14
C SER A 142 39.58 -16.41 -8.58
N TYR A 143 38.89 -17.18 -9.42
CA TYR A 143 39.39 -18.44 -9.97
C TYR A 143 40.16 -18.23 -11.29
N VAL A 144 39.69 -17.32 -12.15
CA VAL A 144 40.34 -16.94 -13.41
C VAL A 144 41.59 -16.09 -13.15
N VAL A 145 41.50 -15.15 -12.21
CA VAL A 145 42.67 -14.54 -11.59
C VAL A 145 43.14 -15.52 -10.54
N LYS A 146 43.83 -16.61 -10.91
CA LYS A 146 44.73 -17.26 -9.96
C LYS A 146 45.60 -16.11 -9.43
N PRO A 147 45.48 -15.67 -8.15
CA PRO A 147 46.59 -14.92 -7.60
C PRO A 147 47.79 -15.83 -7.85
N MET A 148 48.91 -15.32 -8.36
CA MET A 148 50.15 -16.08 -8.30
C MET A 148 50.18 -16.70 -6.91
N SER A 149 49.96 -18.03 -6.86
CA SER A 149 49.58 -18.69 -5.62
C SER A 149 50.54 -18.22 -4.56
N ILE A 150 50.07 -17.90 -3.36
CA ILE A 150 50.98 -17.57 -2.26
C ILE A 150 52.09 -18.64 -2.18
N GLN A 151 51.80 -19.91 -2.55
CA GLN A 151 52.81 -20.95 -2.74
C GLN A 151 53.82 -20.67 -3.87
N ASN A 152 53.43 -20.14 -5.03
CA ASN A 152 54.36 -19.74 -6.09
C ASN A 152 55.21 -18.53 -5.68
N SER A 153 54.63 -17.56 -4.96
CA SER A 153 55.38 -16.43 -4.41
C SER A 153 56.37 -16.89 -3.33
N ILE A 154 55.95 -17.79 -2.43
CA ILE A 154 56.81 -18.43 -1.42
C ILE A 154 57.86 -19.32 -2.09
N ARG A 155 57.51 -20.04 -3.17
CA ARG A 155 58.46 -20.89 -3.89
C ARG A 155 59.52 -20.05 -4.60
N LYS A 156 59.16 -18.93 -5.22
CA LYS A 156 60.13 -17.95 -5.73
C LYS A 156 61.04 -17.42 -4.63
N ILE A 157 60.48 -17.02 -3.48
CA ILE A 157 61.26 -16.54 -2.33
C ILE A 157 62.22 -17.64 -1.81
N LYS A 158 61.79 -18.90 -1.79
CA LYS A 158 62.61 -20.04 -1.36
C LYS A 158 63.69 -20.40 -2.37
N ASP A 159 63.39 -20.37 -3.66
CA ASP A 159 64.37 -20.66 -4.71
C ASP A 159 65.44 -19.54 -4.79
N ASP A 160 65.04 -18.28 -4.61
CA ASP A 160 65.97 -17.13 -4.50
C ASP A 160 66.81 -17.18 -3.21
N PHE A 161 66.27 -17.75 -2.11
CA PHE A 161 66.98 -17.94 -0.83
C PHE A 161 68.15 -18.94 -0.93
N TYR A 162 68.04 -19.95 -1.78
CA TYR A 162 69.10 -20.96 -1.95
C TYR A 162 70.24 -20.50 -2.91
N ALA A 163 70.00 -19.47 -3.72
CA ALA A 163 70.93 -19.06 -4.79
C ALA A 163 71.86 -17.88 -4.44
N ARG A 164 71.66 -17.15 -3.31
CA ARG A 164 72.40 -15.91 -3.01
C ARG A 164 72.82 -15.77 -1.54
N SER A 165 74.01 -15.22 -1.30
CA SER A 165 74.59 -14.97 0.03
C SER A 165 73.64 -14.18 0.95
N ARG A 166 73.61 -14.59 2.22
CA ARG A 166 72.61 -14.25 3.26
C ARG A 166 72.30 -12.76 3.46
N ASP A 167 73.23 -11.86 3.18
CA ASP A 167 73.12 -10.47 3.63
C ASP A 167 72.35 -9.55 2.66
N ASP A 168 72.38 -9.83 1.34
CA ASP A 168 71.64 -9.04 0.32
C ASP A 168 70.16 -9.47 0.21
N PHE A 169 69.88 -10.73 0.51
CA PHE A 169 68.54 -11.31 0.46
C PHE A 169 67.60 -10.69 1.51
N PHE A 170 68.10 -10.46 2.72
CA PHE A 170 67.29 -9.94 3.82
C PHE A 170 66.78 -8.52 3.53
N GLN A 171 67.60 -7.70 2.85
CA GLN A 171 67.21 -6.36 2.44
C GLN A 171 66.17 -6.35 1.31
N GLN A 172 66.29 -7.25 0.32
CA GLN A 172 65.30 -7.38 -0.75
C GLN A 172 63.98 -7.99 -0.25
N PHE A 173 64.03 -8.96 0.66
CA PHE A 173 62.84 -9.53 1.29
C PHE A 173 62.08 -8.47 2.10
N LEU A 174 62.79 -7.64 2.89
CA LEU A 174 62.18 -6.53 3.61
C LEU A 174 61.56 -5.48 2.67
N GLN A 175 62.19 -5.19 1.52
CA GLN A 175 61.61 -4.29 0.52
C GLN A 175 60.36 -4.86 -0.14
N LEU A 176 60.33 -6.16 -0.46
CA LEU A 176 59.16 -6.82 -1.05
C LEU A 176 58.01 -6.93 -0.05
N LEU A 177 58.29 -7.25 1.21
CA LEU A 177 57.27 -7.31 2.27
C LEU A 177 56.65 -5.93 2.51
N LYS A 178 57.47 -4.87 2.52
CA LYS A 178 56.99 -3.48 2.60
C LYS A 178 56.11 -3.12 1.40
N LYS A 179 56.45 -3.57 0.19
CA LYS A 179 55.66 -3.29 -1.02
C LYS A 179 54.31 -4.00 -1.02
N VAL A 180 54.25 -5.26 -0.58
CA VAL A 180 53.01 -6.04 -0.47
C VAL A 180 52.08 -5.47 0.60
N PHE A 181 52.60 -5.14 1.78
CA PHE A 181 51.79 -4.55 2.86
C PHE A 181 51.37 -3.09 2.58
N THR A 182 52.06 -2.37 1.70
CA THR A 182 51.65 -1.01 1.31
C THR A 182 50.50 -1.03 0.30
N ILE A 183 50.42 -2.05 -0.57
CA ILE A 183 49.33 -2.16 -1.57
C ILE A 183 48.00 -2.47 -0.89
N GLU A 184 47.99 -3.24 0.21
CA GLU A 184 46.77 -3.57 0.96
C GLU A 184 46.16 -2.36 1.71
N ARG A 185 46.89 -1.23 1.82
CA ARG A 185 46.40 0.00 2.45
C ARG A 185 45.84 1.03 1.46
N SER A 186 45.82 0.74 0.15
CA SER A 186 45.35 1.70 -0.87
C SER A 186 44.00 1.39 -1.52
N ASP A 187 43.32 0.29 -1.16
CA ASP A 187 42.00 -0.07 -1.72
C ASP A 187 40.92 -0.16 -0.63
N GLY A 188 40.98 0.78 0.32
CA GLY A 188 39.98 0.97 1.37
C GLY A 188 39.46 2.40 1.37
N CYS A 189 38.85 2.84 0.27
CA CYS A 189 37.94 3.98 0.21
C CYS A 189 36.87 3.75 -0.85
#